data_AF-A0A3A5JIR2-F1
#
_entry.id   AF-A0A3A5JIR2-F1
#
_cell.length_a   1.000
_cell.length_b   1.000
_cell.length_c   1.000
_cell.angle_alpha   90.00
_cell.angle_beta   90.00
_cell.angle_gamma   90.00
#
_symmetry.space_group_name_H-M   'P 1'
#
loop_
_entity.id
_entity.type
_entity.pdbx_description
1 polymer ?
#
loop_
_entity_poly.entity_id
_entity_poly.type
_entity_poly.pdbx_seq_one_letter_code
_entity_poly.pdbx_strand_id
1 'polypeptide(L)'
;SLCSEIGIKVEVSGLDTKIDKIYKDKTISDIIYDIIEQCSQFNSKKFFIEYDKGTLKVGPFKKIKVTGQYEMHKNTFIDVAKNIGEVSLSRSIVDMKNSILVITQNKKAVRTVGKEQDSESIKKCGMLQEVVT
;
A
#
# COMPACT_ATOMS: atom_id res chain seq x y z
N SER A 1 2.94 -21.19 -13.11
CA SER A 1 3.06 -20.05 -12.18
C SER A 1 1.95 -20.16 -11.14
N LEU A 2 2.09 -19.55 -9.97
CA LEU A 2 1.13 -19.67 -8.86
C LEU A 2 -0.34 -19.48 -9.28
N CYS A 3 -0.63 -18.52 -10.16
CA CYS A 3 -1.98 -18.22 -10.62
C CYS A 3 -2.46 -19.11 -11.79
N SER A 4 -1.55 -19.73 -12.54
CA SER A 4 -1.92 -20.58 -13.68
C SER A 4 -2.62 -21.86 -13.23
N GLU A 5 -2.32 -22.36 -12.02
CA GLU A 5 -2.94 -23.55 -11.43
C GLU A 5 -4.45 -23.38 -11.19
N ILE A 6 -4.90 -22.13 -11.04
CA ILE A 6 -6.31 -21.77 -10.83
C ILE A 6 -6.93 -21.08 -12.04
N GLY A 7 -6.28 -21.16 -13.21
CA GLY A 7 -6.79 -20.60 -14.46
C GLY A 7 -6.78 -19.08 -14.57
N ILE A 8 -6.03 -18.39 -13.71
CA ILE A 8 -5.93 -16.92 -13.70
C ILE A 8 -4.73 -16.48 -14.54
N LYS A 9 -4.97 -15.59 -15.50
CA LYS A 9 -3.90 -14.93 -16.26
C LYS A 9 -3.25 -13.85 -15.42
N VAL A 10 -1.96 -13.58 -15.64
CA VAL A 10 -1.19 -12.63 -14.83
C VAL A 10 -0.44 -11.66 -15.72
N GLU A 11 -0.64 -10.37 -15.46
CA GLU A 11 0.12 -9.27 -16.03
C GLU A 11 0.85 -8.55 -14.90
N VAL A 12 2.18 -8.64 -14.88
CA VAL A 12 3.02 -8.06 -13.82
C VAL A 12 4.00 -7.08 -14.41
N SER A 13 4.12 -5.91 -13.78
CA SER A 13 5.15 -4.92 -14.09
C SER A 13 5.74 -4.33 -12.80
N GLY A 14 7.04 -4.04 -12.80
CA GLY A 14 7.72 -3.35 -11.70
C GLY A 14 7.96 -4.16 -10.42
N LEU A 15 7.52 -5.42 -10.33
CA LEU A 15 7.96 -6.36 -9.28
C LEU A 15 9.34 -6.92 -9.66
N ASP A 16 10.38 -6.14 -9.36
CA ASP A 16 11.78 -6.38 -9.74
C ASP A 16 12.63 -7.00 -8.61
N THR A 17 12.04 -7.23 -7.44
CA THR A 17 12.73 -7.77 -6.26
C THR A 17 12.76 -9.29 -6.29
N LYS A 18 13.93 -9.89 -6.03
CA LYS A 18 14.08 -11.34 -5.90
C LYS A 18 13.40 -11.83 -4.62
N ILE A 19 12.54 -12.84 -4.74
CA ILE A 19 11.84 -13.46 -3.61
C ILE A 19 12.43 -14.84 -3.36
N ASP A 20 13.09 -15.01 -2.21
CA ASP A 20 13.71 -16.28 -1.79
C ASP A 20 12.90 -17.00 -0.68
N LYS A 21 11.75 -16.43 -0.29
CA LYS A 21 10.87 -16.97 0.76
C LYS A 21 10.11 -18.20 0.27
N ILE A 22 10.09 -19.25 1.09
CA ILE A 22 9.31 -20.46 0.86
C ILE A 22 7.96 -20.32 1.58
N TYR A 23 6.87 -20.61 0.87
CA TYR A 23 5.51 -20.55 1.40
C TYR A 23 4.97 -21.96 1.62
N LYS A 24 4.36 -22.19 2.79
CA LYS A 24 3.70 -23.44 3.16
C LYS A 24 2.39 -23.10 3.88
N ASP A 25 1.33 -23.86 3.61
CA ASP A 25 0.03 -23.73 4.28
C ASP A 25 -0.55 -22.30 4.20
N LYS A 26 -0.31 -21.61 3.07
CA LYS A 26 -0.81 -20.27 2.77
C LYS A 26 -1.70 -20.30 1.54
N THR A 27 -2.72 -19.42 1.52
CA THR A 27 -3.53 -19.27 0.32
C THR A 27 -2.73 -18.56 -0.77
N ILE A 28 -3.10 -18.80 -2.04
CA ILE A 28 -2.48 -18.11 -3.18
C ILE A 28 -2.56 -16.59 -3.02
N SER A 29 -3.68 -16.10 -2.48
CA SER A 29 -3.89 -14.67 -2.19
C SER A 29 -2.87 -14.15 -1.19
N ASP A 30 -2.67 -14.83 -0.06
CA ASP A 30 -1.71 -14.42 0.97
C ASP A 30 -0.29 -14.34 0.41
N ILE A 31 0.08 -15.31 -0.43
CA ILE A 31 1.40 -15.36 -1.08
C ILE A 31 1.57 -14.16 -2.01
N ILE A 32 0.56 -13.81 -2.80
CA ILE A 32 0.61 -12.65 -3.71
C ILE A 32 0.76 -11.35 -2.93
N TYR A 33 -0.02 -11.15 -1.88
CA TYR A 33 0.08 -9.96 -1.03
C TYR A 33 1.45 -9.84 -0.37
N ASP A 34 1.98 -10.94 0.16
CA ASP A 34 3.31 -10.97 0.79
C ASP A 34 4.45 -10.66 -0.21
N ILE A 35 4.37 -11.17 -1.44
CA ILE A 35 5.33 -10.84 -2.50
C ILE A 35 5.32 -9.35 -2.84
N ILE A 36 4.12 -8.76 -2.97
CA ILE A 36 3.95 -7.34 -3.31
C ILE A 36 4.44 -6.46 -2.16
N GLU A 37 4.15 -6.85 -0.92
CA GLU A 37 4.65 -6.17 0.27
C GLU A 37 6.17 -6.21 0.34
N GLN A 38 6.80 -7.37 0.16
CA GLN A 38 8.26 -7.49 0.12
C GLN A 38 8.89 -6.61 -0.97
N CYS A 39 8.32 -6.60 -2.18
CA CYS A 39 8.79 -5.71 -3.24
C CYS A 39 8.65 -4.24 -2.84
N SER A 40 7.50 -3.85 -2.29
CA SER A 40 7.19 -2.48 -1.86
C SER A 40 8.13 -1.99 -0.76
N GLN A 41 8.42 -2.84 0.23
CA GLN A 41 9.37 -2.54 1.30
C GLN A 41 10.80 -2.38 0.76
N PHE A 42 11.21 -3.24 -0.17
CA PHE A 42 12.57 -3.21 -0.71
C PHE A 42 12.82 -1.99 -1.61
N ASN A 43 11.89 -1.65 -2.50
CA ASN A 43 12.09 -0.59 -3.49
C ASN A 43 11.32 0.70 -3.18
N SER A 44 10.61 0.76 -2.06
CA SER A 44 9.77 1.89 -1.63
C SER A 44 8.70 2.32 -2.65
N LYS A 45 8.33 1.44 -3.59
CA LYS A 45 7.27 1.71 -4.58
C LYS A 45 5.93 1.22 -4.05
N LYS A 46 4.86 1.94 -4.38
CA LYS A 46 3.48 1.45 -4.19
C LYS A 46 3.06 0.69 -5.44
N PHE A 47 2.25 -0.34 -5.25
CA PHE A 47 1.68 -1.13 -6.33
C PHE A 47 0.16 -1.05 -6.30
N PHE A 48 -0.47 -1.20 -7.46
CA PHE A 48 -1.90 -1.48 -7.54
C PHE A 48 -2.09 -2.96 -7.85
N ILE A 49 -3.23 -3.49 -7.42
CA ILE A 49 -3.68 -4.85 -7.70
C ILE A 49 -5.09 -4.72 -8.23
N GLU A 50 -5.32 -5.24 -9.43
CA GLU A 50 -6.63 -5.24 -10.08
C GLU A 50 -6.92 -6.64 -10.60
N TYR A 51 -8.14 -7.11 -10.36
CA TYR A 51 -8.64 -8.32 -11.00
C TYR A 51 -9.73 -7.94 -11.99
N ASP A 52 -9.49 -8.20 -13.27
CA ASP A 52 -10.38 -7.82 -14.36
C ASP A 52 -10.47 -8.97 -15.38
N LYS A 53 -11.70 -9.43 -15.63
CA LYS A 53 -12.03 -10.45 -16.66
C LYS A 53 -11.13 -11.70 -16.68
N GLY A 54 -10.76 -12.22 -15.51
CA GLY A 54 -9.91 -13.42 -15.40
C GLY A 54 -8.40 -13.16 -15.45
N THR A 55 -8.00 -11.89 -15.47
CA THR A 55 -6.60 -11.47 -15.42
C THR A 55 -6.34 -10.70 -14.14
N LEU A 56 -5.34 -11.14 -13.38
CA LEU A 56 -4.75 -10.40 -12.28
C LEU A 56 -3.66 -9.47 -12.84
N LYS A 57 -3.84 -8.16 -12.65
CA LYS A 57 -2.90 -7.12 -13.05
C LYS A 57 -2.23 -6.56 -11.80
N VAL A 58 -0.89 -6.54 -11.81
CA VAL A 58 -0.07 -5.92 -10.77
C VAL A 58 0.92 -4.98 -11.43
N GLY A 59 0.98 -3.74 -10.95
CA GLY A 59 1.89 -2.75 -11.50
C GLY A 59 2.17 -1.59 -10.56
N PRO A 60 3.12 -0.71 -10.92
CA PRO A 60 3.41 0.48 -10.15
C PRO A 60 2.16 1.33 -10.00
N PHE A 61 1.90 1.81 -8.79
CA PHE A 61 0.80 2.69 -8.49
C PHE A 61 0.94 3.98 -9.31
N LYS A 62 -0.13 4.36 -10.00
CA LYS A 62 -0.20 5.60 -10.77
C LYS A 62 -1.35 6.45 -10.25
N LYS A 63 -1.09 7.74 -10.06
CA LYS A 63 -2.15 8.70 -9.83
C LYS A 63 -2.88 8.92 -11.16
N ILE A 64 -4.15 8.59 -11.19
CA ILE A 64 -5.03 8.86 -12.34
C ILE A 64 -6.02 9.95 -11.97
N LYS A 65 -6.32 10.82 -12.92
CA LYS A 65 -7.42 11.78 -12.77
C LYS A 65 -8.67 11.10 -13.33
N VAL A 66 -9.66 10.88 -12.48
CA VAL A 66 -10.96 10.34 -12.89
C VAL A 66 -11.94 11.51 -13.04
N THR A 67 -12.66 11.54 -14.15
CA THR A 67 -13.74 12.49 -14.39
C THR A 67 -15.01 11.70 -14.57
N GLY A 68 -15.88 11.74 -13.56
CA GLY A 68 -17.20 11.13 -13.62
C GLY A 68 -18.20 12.07 -14.30
N GLN A 69 -19.09 11.51 -15.11
CA GLN A 69 -20.21 12.23 -15.71
C GLN A 69 -21.49 11.43 -15.55
N TYR A 70 -22.60 12.10 -15.27
CA TYR A 70 -23.95 11.53 -15.35
C TYR A 70 -24.60 11.96 -16.66
N GLU A 71 -25.09 11.01 -17.44
CA GLU A 71 -25.99 11.31 -18.56
C GLU A 71 -27.41 11.45 -18.02
N MET A 72 -27.91 12.68 -17.96
CA MET A 72 -29.26 12.96 -17.42
C MET A 72 -30.36 12.64 -18.45
N HIS A 73 -30.03 12.85 -19.72
CA HIS A 73 -30.81 12.46 -20.89
C HIS A 73 -29.87 12.46 -22.10
N LYS A 74 -30.33 11.92 -23.23
CA LYS A 74 -29.52 11.70 -24.43
C LYS A 74 -28.61 12.89 -24.75
N ASN A 75 -27.30 12.65 -24.73
CA ASN A 75 -26.23 13.63 -25.02
C ASN A 75 -26.10 14.81 -24.05
N THR A 76 -26.75 14.76 -22.88
CA THR A 76 -26.62 15.79 -21.84
C THR A 76 -25.93 15.21 -20.62
N PHE A 77 -24.68 15.62 -20.46
CA PHE A 77 -23.80 15.15 -19.40
C PHE A 77 -23.58 16.22 -18.34
N ILE A 78 -23.55 15.79 -17.08
CA ILE A 78 -23.26 16.66 -15.94
C ILE A 78 -22.02 16.12 -15.23
N ASP A 79 -21.08 17.02 -14.93
CA ASP A 79 -19.85 16.71 -14.20
C ASP A 79 -20.19 16.35 -12.75
N VAL A 80 -19.83 15.13 -12.33
CA VAL A 80 -20.07 14.63 -10.98
C VAL A 80 -19.40 15.54 -9.96
N ALA A 81 -18.17 16.01 -10.23
CA ALA A 81 -17.39 16.79 -9.27
C ALA A 81 -17.99 18.17 -8.98
N LYS A 82 -18.77 18.73 -9.92
CA LYS A 82 -19.45 20.03 -9.75
C LYS A 82 -20.80 19.92 -9.05
N ASN A 83 -21.32 18.69 -8.91
CA ASN A 83 -22.67 18.42 -8.40
C ASN A 83 -22.62 17.42 -7.25
N ILE A 84 -21.50 17.35 -6.53
CA ILE A 84 -21.39 16.58 -5.29
C ILE A 84 -22.31 17.23 -4.25
N GLY A 85 -23.10 16.41 -3.56
CA GLY A 85 -23.89 16.83 -2.41
C GLY A 85 -22.99 17.09 -1.19
N GLU A 86 -23.26 16.44 -0.07
CA GLU A 86 -22.41 16.58 1.11
C GLU A 86 -21.05 15.89 0.94
N VAL A 87 -19.98 16.63 1.20
CA VAL A 87 -18.61 16.09 1.25
C VAL A 87 -18.26 15.81 2.71
N SER A 88 -18.04 14.54 3.04
CA SER A 88 -17.47 14.14 4.32
C SER A 88 -15.96 13.95 4.19
N LEU A 89 -15.20 14.58 5.08
CA LEU A 89 -13.75 14.43 5.17
C LEU A 89 -13.37 13.94 6.55
N SER A 90 -12.80 12.73 6.62
CA SER A 90 -12.21 12.18 7.83
C SER A 90 -10.70 12.15 7.71
N ARG A 91 -10.00 12.54 8.79
CA ARG A 91 -8.55 12.43 8.93
C ARG A 91 -8.25 11.91 10.34
N SER A 92 -7.36 10.93 10.45
CA SER A 92 -6.95 10.33 11.71
C SER A 92 -5.43 10.21 11.78
N ILE A 93 -4.87 10.42 12.96
CA ILE A 93 -3.44 10.24 13.25
C ILE A 93 -3.17 8.98 14.09
N VAL A 94 -4.21 8.20 14.41
CA VAL A 94 -4.16 7.08 15.39
C VAL A 94 -3.02 6.11 15.08
N ASP A 95 -2.84 5.76 13.80
CA ASP A 95 -1.83 4.80 13.37
C ASP A 95 -0.57 5.45 12.78
N MET A 96 -0.47 6.78 12.78
CA MET A 96 0.71 7.48 12.27
C MET A 96 1.87 7.43 13.27
N LYS A 97 3.10 7.40 12.76
CA LYS A 97 4.35 7.53 13.53
C LYS A 97 5.19 8.64 12.93
N ASN A 98 5.84 9.42 13.78
CA ASN A 98 6.77 10.48 13.37
C ASN A 98 8.14 10.34 14.04
N SER A 99 8.38 9.21 14.71
CA SER A 99 9.67 8.82 15.26
C SER A 99 9.78 7.30 15.28
N ILE A 100 10.79 6.74 14.64
CA ILE A 100 11.10 5.30 14.69
C ILE A 100 12.40 5.10 15.45
N LEU A 101 12.38 4.23 16.46
CA LEU A 101 13.56 3.81 17.22
C LEU A 101 13.79 2.32 17.00
N VAL A 102 14.91 1.97 16.37
CA VAL A 102 15.31 0.59 16.18
C VAL A 102 16.25 0.19 17.30
N ILE A 103 15.87 -0.83 18.06
CA ILE A 103 16.67 -1.43 19.12
C ILE A 103 17.02 -2.86 18.77
N THR A 104 18.06 -3.40 19.39
CA THR A 104 18.33 -4.84 19.44
C THR A 104 18.39 -5.25 20.89
N GLN A 105 17.77 -6.38 21.21
CA GLN A 105 17.75 -6.90 22.57
C GLN A 105 18.37 -8.31 22.61
N ASN A 106 19.47 -8.43 23.35
CA ASN A 106 20.02 -9.73 23.74
C ASN A 106 19.79 -9.93 25.24
N LYS A 107 19.91 -11.17 25.75
CA LYS A 107 19.66 -11.55 27.16
C LYS A 107 20.34 -10.69 28.24
N LYS A 108 21.34 -9.86 27.88
CA LYS A 108 22.12 -9.03 28.81
C LYS A 108 22.05 -7.51 28.53
N ALA A 109 21.55 -7.07 27.37
CA ALA A 109 21.56 -5.64 27.01
C ALA A 109 20.57 -5.31 25.89
N VAL A 110 19.99 -4.11 25.98
CA VAL A 110 19.27 -3.43 24.89
C VAL A 110 20.19 -2.38 24.29
N ARG A 111 20.28 -2.32 22.96
CA ARG A 111 21.10 -1.35 22.23
C ARG A 111 20.29 -0.65 21.16
N THR A 112 20.40 0.66 21.06
CA THR A 112 19.88 1.43 19.93
C THR A 112 20.73 1.20 18.69
N VAL A 113 20.11 0.80 17.59
CA VAL A 113 20.74 0.57 16.29
C VAL A 113 20.48 1.72 15.33
N GLY A 114 19.34 2.39 15.45
CA GLY A 114 19.00 3.53 14.60
C GLY A 114 17.83 4.33 15.14
N LYS A 115 17.74 5.59 14.72
CA LYS A 115 16.63 6.48 15.05
C LYS A 115 16.39 7.44 13.88
N GLU A 116 15.13 7.60 13.48
CA GLU A 116 14.71 8.57 12.47
C GLU A 116 13.48 9.35 12.96
N GLN A 117 13.40 10.65 12.67
CA GLN A 117 12.35 11.52 13.22
C GLN A 117 11.92 12.64 12.27
N ASP A 118 10.61 12.91 12.20
CA ASP A 118 10.05 14.07 11.50
C ASP A 118 9.79 15.22 12.49
N SER A 119 10.73 16.15 12.56
CA SER A 119 10.65 17.29 13.48
C SER A 119 9.48 18.25 13.20
N GLU A 120 9.01 18.35 11.95
CA GLU A 120 7.88 19.22 11.60
C GLU A 120 6.55 18.61 12.05
N SER A 121 6.39 17.30 11.83
CA SER A 121 5.25 16.54 12.33
C SER A 121 5.20 16.53 13.86
N ILE A 122 6.35 16.33 14.53
CA ILE A 122 6.43 16.35 16.00
C ILE A 122 5.98 17.70 16.58
N LYS A 123 6.38 18.82 15.96
CA LYS A 123 5.93 20.15 16.38
C LYS A 123 4.41 20.33 16.31
N LYS A 124 3.75 19.67 15.35
CA LYS A 124 2.31 19.81 15.10
C LYS A 124 1.47 18.80 15.88
N CYS A 125 1.94 17.57 16.01
CA CYS A 125 1.16 16.42 16.48
C CYS A 125 1.71 15.79 17.76
N GLY A 126 2.82 16.30 18.31
CA GLY A 126 3.55 15.65 19.40
C GLY A 126 4.36 14.45 18.92
N MET A 127 5.09 13.83 19.84
CA MET A 127 5.96 12.69 19.52
C MET A 127 5.16 11.37 19.51
N LEU A 128 5.05 10.77 18.33
CA LEU A 128 4.38 9.50 18.06
C LEU A 128 5.45 8.44 17.75
N GLN A 129 6.11 7.94 18.80
CA GLN A 129 7.24 7.01 18.66
C GLN A 129 6.79 5.56 18.53
N GLU A 130 7.37 4.84 17.57
CA GLU A 130 7.38 3.39 17.49
C GLU A 130 8.76 2.83 17.82
N VAL A 131 8.80 1.74 18.58
CA VAL A 131 10.03 1.03 18.93
C VAL A 131 10.00 -0.32 18.24
N VAL A 132 10.94 -0.53 17.32
CA VAL A 132 11.12 -1.77 16.56
C VAL A 132 12.31 -2.53 17.16
N THR A 133 12.13 -3.80 17.48
CA THR A 133 13.15 -4.66 18.13
C THR A 133 13.63 -5.76 17.18
#